data_AF-A0A5C6ATI4-F1
#
_entry.id   AF-A0A5C6ATI4-F1
#
_cell.length_a   1.000
_cell.length_b   1.000
_cell.length_c   1.000
_cell.angle_alpha   90.00
_cell.angle_beta   90.00
_cell.angle_gamma   90.00
#
_symmetry.space_group_name_H-M   'P 1'
#
loop_
_entity.id
_entity.type
_entity.pdbx_description
1 polymer ?
#
loop_
_entity_poly.entity_id
_entity_poly.type
_entity_poly.pdbx_seq_one_letter_code
_entity_poly.pdbx_strand_id
1 'polypeptide(L)'
;MLAGAVLGLSGPGQKISGIMPCTVIRPGDMADNILDRNKHPEWNGERTKMVYSFPTDEKLWAEYARIRAEGMRGGDGGWAATEFYREHREAMDSGARVAWEQRYNHDELSALQHAMNLKLRDEAAFFAEYQNEPLLEETVGDDLLTADQIAAKTNGMPRRELPVACNHLTLFIDVQQNLLYYLVAAWEDDFTGYVVGYGSYPDQKRPYFTLRDARQTLATVAQGIGLEGSIYAGLDALTRDLLAREWHRDDGAAMRIGRCLIDANWGHSTDVVYQFCRQSVHSGLLIPSHGRFVGASSVPFAEYKRKPGDRVGHNWRIPNVRGKRAVRHVVYDTNYWKSFVQARLAVALGDRGCLSLYGDEADRHRLLAEHLTAEYRIKTQGRGRTVDEWKHRPDKFDNHWLDCLVGCAVAASMQGTSLLTTEKPARKQPALKLSELRRLKRDQQGRMQW
;
A
#
# COMPACT_ATOMS: atom_id res chain seq x y z
N MET A 1 22.68 -20.66 2.65
CA MET A 1 23.77 -20.42 3.61
C MET A 1 23.95 -21.61 4.56
N LEU A 2 22.90 -22.10 5.22
CA LEU A 2 22.94 -23.27 6.11
C LEU A 2 23.47 -24.56 5.46
N ALA A 3 22.89 -25.00 4.34
CA ALA A 3 23.26 -26.28 3.70
C ALA A 3 24.69 -26.27 3.09
N GLY A 4 25.14 -25.13 2.55
CA GLY A 4 26.43 -25.03 1.86
C GLY A 4 27.59 -24.60 2.75
N ALA A 5 27.39 -23.61 3.63
CA ALA A 5 28.48 -23.02 4.41
C ALA A 5 28.61 -23.67 5.80
N VAL A 6 27.51 -24.00 6.47
CA VAL A 6 27.55 -24.50 7.86
C VAL A 6 27.80 -26.02 7.88
N LEU A 7 27.05 -26.79 7.10
CA LEU A 7 27.27 -28.25 7.01
C LEU A 7 28.60 -28.62 6.32
N GLY A 8 29.16 -27.69 5.53
CA GLY A 8 30.46 -27.81 4.86
C GLY A 8 31.68 -27.44 5.72
N LEU A 9 31.50 -27.02 6.98
CA LEU A 9 32.63 -26.75 7.90
C LEU A 9 33.36 -28.01 8.36
N SER A 10 32.78 -29.19 8.10
CA SER A 10 33.48 -30.44 8.32
C SER A 10 34.60 -30.62 7.30
N GLY A 11 35.76 -31.08 7.76
CA GLY A 11 36.91 -31.33 6.88
C GLY A 11 36.59 -32.37 5.79
N PRO A 12 37.38 -32.42 4.70
CA PRO A 12 37.17 -33.39 3.62
C PRO A 12 37.02 -34.83 4.13
N GLY A 13 35.96 -35.51 3.71
CA GLY A 13 35.68 -36.90 4.11
C GLY A 13 34.89 -37.07 5.42
N GLN A 14 34.58 -35.98 6.14
CA GLN A 14 33.73 -36.02 7.32
C GLN A 14 32.35 -35.41 7.04
N LYS A 15 31.33 -35.89 7.76
CA LYS A 15 29.98 -35.33 7.75
C LYS A 15 29.64 -34.87 9.16
N ILE A 16 28.93 -33.75 9.29
CA ILE A 16 28.41 -33.26 10.57
C ILE A 16 26.88 -33.29 10.56
N SER A 17 26.31 -33.50 11.75
CA SER A 17 24.86 -33.48 11.95
C SER A 17 24.40 -32.06 12.27
N GLY A 18 23.39 -31.57 11.56
CA GLY A 18 22.69 -30.32 11.87
C GLY A 18 21.38 -30.61 12.59
N ILE A 19 21.18 -30.01 13.76
CA ILE A 19 19.90 -30.08 14.50
C ILE A 19 19.39 -28.65 14.65
N MET A 20 18.19 -28.38 14.16
CA MET A 20 17.60 -27.04 14.14
C MET A 20 16.25 -27.04 14.87
N PRO A 21 16.22 -26.85 16.20
CA PRO A 21 14.97 -26.56 16.90
C PRO A 21 14.56 -25.12 16.55
N CYS A 22 13.46 -24.97 15.82
CA CYS A 22 12.95 -23.68 15.41
C CYS A 22 11.42 -23.70 15.37
N THR A 23 10.83 -22.53 15.58
CA THR A 23 9.38 -22.33 15.58
C THR A 23 8.97 -21.67 14.28
N VAL A 24 7.90 -22.17 13.65
CA VAL A 24 7.30 -21.51 12.49
C VAL A 24 6.44 -20.35 12.98
N ILE A 25 6.93 -19.13 12.79
CA ILE A 25 6.25 -17.90 13.23
C ILE A 25 5.30 -17.39 12.14
N ARG A 26 5.63 -17.60 10.86
CA ARG A 26 4.78 -17.19 9.72
C ARG A 26 4.87 -18.19 8.56
N PRO A 27 3.80 -18.31 7.75
CA PRO A 27 3.86 -19.06 6.51
C PRO A 27 5.00 -18.53 5.61
N GLY A 28 5.82 -19.42 5.09
CA GLY A 28 6.96 -19.10 4.23
C GLY A 28 8.18 -18.51 4.93
N ASP A 29 8.25 -18.54 6.26
CA ASP A 29 9.48 -18.15 6.97
C ASP A 29 10.62 -19.17 6.79
N MET A 30 11.78 -18.90 7.40
CA MET A 30 12.95 -19.79 7.28
C MET A 30 12.66 -21.21 7.79
N ALA A 31 11.97 -21.34 8.92
CA ALA A 31 11.65 -22.62 9.51
C ALA A 31 10.65 -23.38 8.64
N ASP A 32 9.63 -22.68 8.13
CA ASP A 32 8.62 -23.26 7.24
C ASP A 32 9.22 -23.76 5.93
N ASN A 33 10.14 -22.99 5.33
CA ASN A 33 10.81 -23.41 4.11
C ASN A 33 11.74 -24.62 4.33
N ILE A 34 12.50 -24.67 5.44
CA ILE A 34 13.41 -25.80 5.73
C ILE A 34 12.64 -27.10 5.99
N LEU A 35 11.41 -27.02 6.49
CA LEU A 35 10.53 -28.18 6.67
C LEU A 35 9.96 -28.72 5.35
N ASP A 36 9.99 -27.95 4.26
CA ASP A 36 9.46 -28.36 2.95
C ASP A 36 10.44 -29.30 2.24
N ARG A 37 10.07 -30.59 2.16
CA ARG A 37 10.88 -31.65 1.53
C ARG A 37 11.12 -31.44 0.03
N ASN A 38 10.29 -30.67 -0.66
CA ASN A 38 10.51 -30.37 -2.08
C ASN A 38 11.59 -29.29 -2.25
N LYS A 39 11.69 -28.35 -1.31
CA LYS A 39 12.67 -27.25 -1.33
C LYS A 39 14.01 -27.66 -0.70
N HIS A 40 13.94 -28.42 0.38
CA HIS A 40 15.10 -28.80 1.21
C HIS A 40 15.09 -30.31 1.53
N PRO A 41 15.27 -31.19 0.51
CA PRO A 41 15.23 -32.64 0.70
C PRO A 41 16.35 -33.17 1.62
N GLU A 42 17.42 -32.39 1.82
CA GLU A 42 18.52 -32.71 2.73
C GLU A 42 18.15 -32.62 4.21
N TRP A 43 17.01 -31.99 4.55
CA TRP A 43 16.52 -31.86 5.92
C TRP A 43 15.36 -32.83 6.19
N ASN A 44 15.43 -33.55 7.31
CA ASN A 44 14.34 -34.40 7.79
C ASN A 44 13.53 -33.68 8.87
N GLY A 45 12.68 -32.75 8.44
CA GLY A 45 11.84 -31.93 9.32
C GLY A 45 10.53 -32.60 9.74
N GLU A 46 10.11 -32.34 10.98
CA GLU A 46 8.78 -32.68 11.51
C GLU A 46 8.25 -31.49 12.32
N ARG A 47 6.93 -31.23 12.22
CA ARG A 47 6.26 -30.22 13.06
C ARG A 47 5.72 -30.87 14.32
N THR A 48 6.06 -30.31 15.46
CA THR A 48 5.51 -30.70 16.75
C THR A 48 4.44 -29.70 17.19
N LYS A 49 3.35 -30.22 17.78
CA LYS A 49 2.20 -29.43 18.23
C LYS A 49 2.01 -29.57 19.72
N MET A 50 1.41 -28.59 20.37
CA MET A 50 0.97 -28.68 21.76
C MET A 50 -0.30 -29.52 21.90
N VAL A 51 -1.24 -29.37 20.95
CA VAL A 51 -2.52 -30.07 20.87
C VAL A 51 -2.64 -30.74 19.50
N TYR A 52 -2.79 -32.06 19.48
CA TYR A 52 -2.98 -32.86 18.26
C TYR A 52 -4.45 -32.96 17.85
N SER A 53 -5.35 -33.05 18.82
CA SER A 53 -6.80 -32.93 18.60
C SER A 53 -7.40 -32.04 19.69
N PHE A 54 -8.23 -31.08 19.27
CA PHE A 54 -8.95 -30.21 20.18
C PHE A 54 -10.18 -30.93 20.76
N PRO A 55 -10.66 -30.51 21.94
CA PRO A 55 -11.86 -31.06 22.54
C PRO A 55 -13.11 -30.80 21.69
N THR A 56 -14.08 -31.69 21.82
CA THR A 56 -15.30 -31.68 20.98
C THR A 56 -16.43 -30.83 21.54
N ASP A 57 -16.47 -30.59 22.86
CA ASP A 57 -17.52 -29.79 23.49
C ASP A 57 -17.21 -28.29 23.47
N GLU A 58 -17.44 -27.67 22.31
CA GLU A 58 -17.21 -26.24 22.10
C GLU A 58 -18.07 -25.36 23.02
N LYS A 59 -19.24 -25.83 23.47
CA LYS A 59 -20.16 -25.03 24.28
C LYS A 59 -19.61 -24.80 25.68
N LEU A 60 -19.10 -25.86 26.32
CA LEU A 60 -18.47 -25.75 27.63
C LEU A 60 -17.19 -24.91 27.57
N TRP A 61 -16.41 -25.01 26.50
CA TRP A 61 -15.21 -24.18 26.31
C TRP A 61 -15.53 -22.70 26.04
N ALA A 62 -16.63 -22.41 25.33
CA ALA A 62 -17.11 -21.03 25.16
C ALA A 62 -17.56 -20.41 26.48
N GLU A 63 -18.27 -21.19 27.31
CA GLU A 63 -18.68 -20.77 28.65
C GLU A 63 -17.48 -20.54 29.58
N TYR A 64 -16.51 -21.47 29.58
CA TYR A 64 -15.25 -21.31 30.29
C TYR A 64 -14.51 -20.03 29.88
N ALA A 65 -14.45 -19.73 28.57
CA ALA A 65 -13.81 -18.51 28.06
C ALA A 65 -14.50 -17.24 28.57
N ARG A 66 -15.84 -17.23 28.64
CA ARG A 66 -16.63 -16.13 29.20
C ARG A 66 -16.30 -15.91 30.68
N ILE A 67 -16.38 -16.98 31.49
CA ILE A 67 -16.10 -16.94 32.93
C ILE A 67 -14.67 -16.45 33.16
N ARG A 68 -13.69 -16.96 32.40
CA ARG A 68 -12.28 -16.56 32.52
C ARG A 68 -12.06 -15.09 32.18
N ALA A 69 -12.71 -14.59 31.13
CA ALA A 69 -12.61 -13.18 30.75
C ALA A 69 -13.24 -12.24 31.78
N GLU A 70 -14.36 -12.65 32.40
CA GLU A 70 -14.98 -11.93 33.51
C GLU A 70 -14.10 -11.92 34.76
N GLY A 71 -13.56 -13.08 35.11
CA GLY A 71 -12.63 -13.23 36.23
C GLY A 71 -11.37 -12.37 36.09
N MET A 72 -10.75 -12.37 34.90
CA MET A 72 -9.62 -11.51 34.59
C MET A 72 -9.93 -10.01 34.72
N ARG A 73 -11.16 -9.58 34.40
CA ARG A 73 -11.62 -8.19 34.61
C ARG A 73 -11.89 -7.90 36.09
N GLY A 74 -12.40 -8.89 36.83
CA GLY A 74 -12.72 -8.81 38.25
C GLY A 74 -11.52 -8.99 39.19
N GLY A 75 -10.36 -9.39 38.67
CA GLY A 75 -9.12 -9.58 39.43
C GLY A 75 -8.98 -10.93 40.12
N ASP A 76 -9.74 -11.95 39.73
CA ASP A 76 -9.70 -13.30 40.33
C ASP A 76 -8.60 -14.21 39.72
N GLY A 77 -7.84 -13.70 38.75
CA GLY A 77 -6.76 -14.43 38.06
C GLY A 77 -7.22 -15.61 37.19
N GLY A 78 -8.52 -15.78 36.95
CA GLY A 78 -9.11 -16.92 36.24
C GLY A 78 -9.51 -18.08 37.15
N TRP A 79 -9.48 -17.91 38.47
CA TRP A 79 -9.82 -18.97 39.43
C TRP A 79 -11.23 -19.54 39.24
N ALA A 80 -12.23 -18.68 39.01
CA ALA A 80 -13.61 -19.11 38.78
C ALA A 80 -13.75 -20.01 37.54
N ALA A 81 -12.95 -19.75 36.50
CA ALA A 81 -12.92 -20.59 35.30
C ALA A 81 -12.26 -21.94 35.59
N THR A 82 -11.19 -21.96 36.38
CA THR A 82 -10.53 -23.21 36.79
C THR A 82 -11.46 -24.11 37.59
N GLU A 83 -12.28 -23.57 38.50
CA GLU A 83 -13.29 -24.36 39.21
C GLU A 83 -14.41 -24.85 38.29
N PHE A 84 -14.88 -24.02 37.36
CA PHE A 84 -15.83 -24.46 36.33
C PHE A 84 -15.27 -25.64 35.49
N TYR A 85 -14.00 -25.56 35.10
CA TYR A 85 -13.31 -26.65 34.39
C TYR A 85 -13.14 -27.90 35.26
N ARG A 86 -12.88 -27.74 36.58
CA ARG A 86 -12.81 -28.87 37.52
C ARG A 86 -14.11 -29.66 37.53
N GLU A 87 -15.25 -28.98 37.57
CA GLU A 87 -16.58 -29.60 37.63
C GLU A 87 -16.97 -30.30 36.32
N HIS A 88 -16.54 -29.77 35.17
CA HIS A 88 -16.94 -30.24 33.85
C HIS A 88 -15.82 -30.99 33.08
N ARG A 89 -14.74 -31.34 33.76
CA ARG A 89 -13.49 -31.80 33.14
C ARG A 89 -13.68 -32.96 32.17
N GLU A 90 -14.46 -33.98 32.54
CA GLU A 90 -14.65 -35.17 31.71
C GLU A 90 -15.27 -34.82 30.35
N ALA A 91 -16.28 -33.95 30.34
CA ALA A 91 -16.92 -33.46 29.12
C ALA A 91 -16.00 -32.52 28.33
N MET A 92 -15.27 -31.63 29.02
CA MET A 92 -14.37 -30.66 28.41
C MET A 92 -13.08 -31.27 27.84
N ASP A 93 -12.62 -32.42 28.36
CA ASP A 93 -11.44 -33.14 27.86
C ASP A 93 -11.79 -34.10 26.71
N SER A 94 -13.08 -34.33 26.46
CA SER A 94 -13.55 -35.32 25.48
C SER A 94 -13.07 -35.03 24.05
N GLY A 95 -12.33 -35.98 23.49
CA GLY A 95 -11.77 -35.92 22.13
C GLY A 95 -10.43 -35.16 22.03
N ALA A 96 -9.95 -34.57 23.13
CA ALA A 96 -8.69 -33.86 23.13
C ALA A 96 -7.48 -34.80 23.24
N ARG A 97 -6.40 -34.46 22.53
CA ARG A 97 -5.11 -35.14 22.63
C ARG A 97 -4.00 -34.10 22.68
N VAL A 98 -3.35 -34.00 23.83
CA VAL A 98 -2.21 -33.09 24.06
C VAL A 98 -0.88 -33.83 23.90
N ALA A 99 0.17 -33.12 23.51
CA ALA A 99 1.48 -33.71 23.28
C ALA A 99 2.25 -34.03 24.57
N TRP A 100 2.06 -33.22 25.62
CA TRP A 100 2.78 -33.36 26.88
C TRP A 100 1.85 -33.06 28.06
N GLU A 101 1.37 -34.12 28.72
CA GLU A 101 0.35 -34.04 29.78
C GLU A 101 0.80 -33.27 31.03
N GLN A 102 2.11 -33.24 31.31
CA GLN A 102 2.68 -32.54 32.48
C GLN A 102 2.96 -31.05 32.20
N ARG A 103 2.63 -30.54 31.02
CA ARG A 103 2.90 -29.15 30.63
C ARG A 103 1.75 -28.21 31.01
N TYR A 104 1.72 -27.79 32.27
CA TYR A 104 0.78 -26.79 32.79
C TYR A 104 1.38 -26.08 34.00
N ASN A 105 0.85 -24.91 34.35
CA ASN A 105 1.29 -24.15 35.52
C ASN A 105 0.67 -24.69 36.82
N HIS A 106 1.27 -24.37 37.96
CA HIS A 106 0.81 -24.82 39.29
C HIS A 106 -0.64 -24.45 39.65
N ASP A 107 -1.20 -23.42 39.00
CA ASP A 107 -2.56 -22.90 39.16
C ASP A 107 -3.57 -23.50 38.16
N GLU A 108 -3.13 -24.44 37.33
CA GLU A 108 -3.93 -25.13 36.31
C GLU A 108 -4.06 -26.62 36.63
N LEU A 109 -5.13 -27.25 36.14
CA LEU A 109 -5.50 -28.64 36.45
C LEU A 109 -5.07 -29.64 35.39
N SER A 110 -4.74 -29.19 34.18
CA SER A 110 -4.30 -30.06 33.09
C SER A 110 -3.54 -29.30 31.99
N ALA A 111 -2.75 -30.03 31.21
CA ALA A 111 -2.11 -29.49 30.00
C ALA A 111 -3.11 -29.03 28.93
N LEU A 112 -4.31 -29.60 28.90
CA LEU A 112 -5.36 -29.12 28.01
C LEU A 112 -5.88 -27.75 28.45
N GLN A 113 -6.14 -27.58 29.75
CA GLN A 113 -6.52 -26.29 30.31
C GLN A 113 -5.45 -25.23 30.02
N HIS A 114 -4.17 -25.59 30.19
CA HIS A 114 -3.05 -24.71 29.87
C HIS A 114 -3.03 -24.32 28.38
N ALA A 115 -3.16 -25.28 27.48
CA ALA A 115 -3.21 -25.01 26.04
C ALA A 115 -4.39 -24.11 25.65
N MET A 116 -5.57 -24.35 26.23
CA MET A 116 -6.76 -23.53 25.99
C MET A 116 -6.61 -22.12 26.60
N ASN A 117 -5.97 -21.98 27.76
CA ASN A 117 -5.65 -20.67 28.35
C ASN A 117 -4.70 -19.86 27.45
N LEU A 118 -3.68 -20.51 26.87
CA LEU A 118 -2.77 -19.86 25.91
C LEU A 118 -3.51 -19.44 24.65
N LYS A 119 -4.36 -20.32 24.09
CA LYS A 119 -5.21 -20.02 22.93
C LYS A 119 -6.14 -18.84 23.18
N LEU A 120 -6.78 -18.78 24.36
CA LEU A 120 -7.70 -17.69 24.73
C LEU A 120 -6.99 -16.37 25.01
N ARG A 121 -5.69 -16.39 25.34
CA ARG A 121 -4.91 -15.18 25.58
C ARG A 121 -4.53 -14.49 24.27
N ASP A 122 -4.00 -15.26 23.32
CA ASP A 122 -3.66 -14.80 21.98
C ASP A 122 -3.69 -15.99 21.04
N GLU A 123 -4.75 -16.09 20.24
CA GLU A 123 -4.98 -17.23 19.36
C GLU A 123 -3.94 -17.30 18.24
N ALA A 124 -3.57 -16.16 17.65
CA ALA A 124 -2.58 -16.11 16.58
C ALA A 124 -1.19 -16.54 17.06
N ALA A 125 -0.77 -16.03 18.23
CA ALA A 125 0.48 -16.45 18.86
C ALA A 125 0.43 -17.92 19.28
N PHE A 126 -0.73 -18.42 19.75
CA PHE A 126 -0.90 -19.83 20.09
C PHE A 126 -0.64 -20.75 18.89
N PHE A 127 -1.27 -20.45 17.76
CA PHE A 127 -1.15 -21.23 16.54
C PHE A 127 0.25 -21.15 15.90
N ALA A 128 0.90 -20.00 15.95
CA ALA A 128 2.29 -19.87 15.50
C ALA A 128 3.26 -20.58 16.46
N GLU A 129 3.32 -20.15 17.72
CA GLU A 129 4.39 -20.52 18.64
C GLU A 129 4.26 -21.93 19.22
N TYR A 130 3.04 -22.41 19.42
CA TYR A 130 2.77 -23.67 20.13
C TYR A 130 2.21 -24.77 19.22
N GLN A 131 1.62 -24.42 18.08
CA GLN A 131 1.13 -25.39 17.10
C GLN A 131 2.02 -25.52 15.85
N ASN A 132 2.96 -24.59 15.60
CA ASN A 132 3.72 -24.51 14.34
C ASN A 132 2.81 -24.47 13.10
N GLU A 133 1.63 -23.88 13.25
CA GLU A 133 0.61 -23.71 12.22
C GLU A 133 0.07 -22.29 12.32
N PRO A 134 0.90 -21.27 12.01
CA PRO A 134 0.48 -19.88 12.11
C PRO A 134 -0.78 -19.66 11.29
N LEU A 135 -1.78 -19.03 11.92
CA LEU A 135 -2.99 -18.64 11.22
C LEU A 135 -2.59 -17.70 10.07
N LEU A 136 -3.20 -17.92 8.90
CA LEU A 136 -3.12 -16.93 7.83
C LEU A 136 -3.69 -15.63 8.40
N GLU A 137 -2.91 -14.54 8.37
CA GLU A 137 -3.47 -13.23 8.69
C GLU A 137 -4.73 -13.08 7.82
N GLU A 138 -5.89 -12.80 8.44
CA GLU A 138 -7.12 -12.50 7.73
C GLU A 138 -6.84 -11.30 6.82
N THR A 139 -6.45 -11.61 5.60
CA THR A 139 -6.38 -10.68 4.50
C THR A 139 -7.83 -10.46 4.15
N VAL A 140 -8.48 -9.48 4.79
CA VAL A 140 -9.81 -9.02 4.38
C VAL A 140 -9.65 -8.29 3.04
N GLY A 141 -9.47 -9.10 2.01
CA GLY A 141 -9.06 -8.74 0.67
C GLY A 141 -9.91 -9.41 -0.40
N ASP A 142 -11.14 -9.83 -0.07
CA ASP A 142 -12.11 -10.35 -1.05
C ASP A 142 -12.40 -9.36 -2.19
N ASP A 143 -12.09 -8.06 -2.00
CA ASP A 143 -12.28 -7.01 -3.01
C ASP A 143 -11.00 -6.63 -3.79
N LEU A 144 -9.82 -7.14 -3.42
CA LEU A 144 -8.58 -6.78 -4.12
C LEU A 144 -8.37 -7.71 -5.33
N LEU A 145 -8.18 -7.09 -6.49
CA LEU A 145 -7.88 -7.84 -7.71
C LEU A 145 -6.51 -8.52 -7.61
N THR A 146 -6.43 -9.74 -8.13
CA THR A 146 -5.17 -10.46 -8.36
C THR A 146 -4.34 -9.79 -9.45
N ALA A 147 -3.04 -10.13 -9.53
CA ALA A 147 -2.17 -9.59 -10.57
C ALA A 147 -2.69 -9.93 -11.98
N ASP A 148 -3.19 -11.14 -12.19
CA ASP A 148 -3.74 -11.57 -13.48
C ASP A 148 -5.01 -10.79 -13.85
N GLN A 149 -5.90 -10.53 -12.88
CA GLN A 149 -7.10 -9.72 -13.10
C GLN A 149 -6.75 -8.26 -13.44
N ILE A 150 -5.75 -7.67 -12.78
CA ILE A 150 -5.28 -6.31 -13.08
C ILE A 150 -4.62 -6.27 -14.46
N ALA A 151 -3.76 -7.24 -14.78
CA ALA A 151 -3.08 -7.32 -16.06
C ALA A 151 -4.07 -7.48 -17.23
N ALA A 152 -5.17 -8.22 -17.03
CA ALA A 152 -6.25 -8.40 -18.00
C ALA A 152 -7.19 -7.19 -18.12
N LYS A 153 -7.06 -6.16 -17.27
CA LYS A 153 -7.92 -4.97 -17.26
C LYS A 153 -7.51 -3.95 -18.32
N THR A 154 -7.42 -4.40 -19.56
CA THR A 154 -6.98 -3.60 -20.70
C THR A 154 -8.18 -2.96 -21.42
N ASN A 155 -7.96 -1.85 -22.13
CA ASN A 155 -9.03 -1.07 -22.78
C ASN A 155 -8.98 -1.07 -24.32
N GLY A 156 -8.08 -1.83 -24.93
CA GLY A 156 -7.89 -1.92 -26.38
C GLY A 156 -7.18 -0.71 -27.01
N MET A 157 -6.89 0.36 -26.26
CA MET A 157 -6.31 1.58 -26.82
C MET A 157 -4.78 1.47 -26.94
N PRO A 158 -4.18 1.96 -28.04
CA PRO A 158 -2.73 1.97 -28.17
C PRO A 158 -2.01 2.71 -27.04
N ARG A 159 -0.79 2.29 -26.75
CA ARG A 159 0.07 2.98 -25.79
C ARG A 159 0.27 4.43 -26.24
N ARG A 160 0.15 5.38 -25.30
CA ARG A 160 0.27 6.84 -25.53
C ARG A 160 -0.89 7.50 -26.29
N GLU A 161 -1.99 6.80 -26.52
CA GLU A 161 -3.24 7.43 -26.98
C GLU A 161 -4.17 7.72 -25.80
N LEU A 162 -4.92 8.82 -25.91
CA LEU A 162 -5.79 9.31 -24.85
C LEU A 162 -7.26 9.25 -25.31
N PRO A 163 -8.20 8.83 -24.45
CA PRO A 163 -9.63 9.00 -24.71
C PRO A 163 -10.03 10.48 -24.82
N VAL A 164 -11.04 10.80 -25.64
CA VAL A 164 -11.55 12.18 -25.83
C VAL A 164 -11.97 12.82 -24.51
N ALA A 165 -12.52 12.02 -23.59
CA ALA A 165 -13.09 12.45 -22.32
C ALA A 165 -12.04 12.89 -21.30
N CYS A 166 -10.77 12.52 -21.49
CA CYS A 166 -9.70 12.88 -20.57
C CYS A 166 -9.39 14.39 -20.58
N ASN A 167 -9.43 15.01 -19.40
CA ASN A 167 -9.13 16.42 -19.18
C ASN A 167 -7.81 16.65 -18.44
N HIS A 168 -7.27 15.61 -17.80
CA HIS A 168 -6.02 15.69 -17.06
C HIS A 168 -5.04 14.59 -17.47
N LEU A 169 -3.76 14.94 -17.58
CA LEU A 169 -2.67 14.02 -17.85
C LEU A 169 -1.58 14.25 -16.80
N THR A 170 -1.26 13.21 -16.04
CA THR A 170 -0.35 13.28 -14.90
C THR A 170 0.81 12.31 -15.05
N LEU A 171 1.97 12.72 -14.52
CA LEU A 171 3.18 11.91 -14.46
C LEU A 171 3.63 11.79 -13.00
N PHE A 172 4.06 10.60 -12.63
CA PHE A 172 4.80 10.39 -11.40
C PHE A 172 6.15 9.74 -11.68
N ILE A 173 7.17 10.16 -10.96
CA ILE A 173 8.51 9.56 -11.00
C ILE A 173 8.89 9.12 -9.59
N ASP A 174 9.07 7.82 -9.41
CA ASP A 174 9.60 7.21 -8.19
C ASP A 174 11.12 7.03 -8.32
N VAL A 175 11.88 7.56 -7.34
CA VAL A 175 13.34 7.67 -7.39
C VAL A 175 13.97 6.55 -6.56
N GLN A 176 14.61 5.60 -7.23
CA GLN A 176 15.40 4.54 -6.61
C GLN A 176 16.90 4.72 -6.89
N GLN A 177 17.74 4.00 -6.15
CA GLN A 177 19.19 4.10 -6.28
C GLN A 177 19.69 3.82 -7.71
N ASN A 178 19.14 2.79 -8.36
CA ASN A 178 19.60 2.36 -9.67
C ASN A 178 18.70 2.81 -10.82
N LEU A 179 17.43 3.13 -10.55
CA LEU A 179 16.40 3.38 -11.56
C LEU A 179 15.46 4.51 -11.15
N LEU A 180 14.88 5.17 -12.13
CA LEU A 180 13.69 6.01 -11.96
C LEU A 180 12.51 5.25 -12.54
N TYR A 181 11.55 4.84 -11.71
CA TYR A 181 10.30 4.31 -12.22
C TYR A 181 9.37 5.46 -12.55
N TYR A 182 8.60 5.32 -13.63
CA TYR A 182 7.63 6.34 -14.00
C TYR A 182 6.32 5.73 -14.49
N LEU A 183 5.25 6.49 -14.31
CA LEU A 183 3.92 6.19 -14.84
C LEU A 183 3.24 7.47 -15.31
N VAL A 184 2.54 7.38 -16.45
CA VAL A 184 1.69 8.41 -17.02
C VAL A 184 0.27 7.90 -17.04
N ALA A 185 -0.63 8.66 -16.42
CA ALA A 185 -2.06 8.35 -16.40
C ALA A 185 -2.89 9.55 -16.88
N ALA A 186 -3.88 9.26 -17.70
CA ALA A 186 -4.90 10.20 -18.13
C ALA A 186 -6.16 10.03 -17.29
N TRP A 187 -6.87 11.13 -17.03
CA TRP A 187 -8.02 11.15 -16.15
C TRP A 187 -9.13 12.02 -16.72
N GLU A 188 -10.36 11.54 -16.60
CA GLU A 188 -11.58 12.32 -16.68
C GLU A 188 -11.81 13.04 -15.34
N ASP A 189 -12.75 14.00 -15.31
CA ASP A 189 -13.01 14.84 -14.13
C ASP A 189 -13.48 14.04 -12.90
N ASP A 190 -13.91 12.80 -13.10
CA ASP A 190 -14.48 11.92 -12.09
C ASP A 190 -13.59 10.75 -11.67
N PHE A 191 -12.29 10.82 -11.95
CA PHE A 191 -11.32 9.74 -11.73
C PHE A 191 -11.54 8.48 -12.56
N THR A 192 -12.36 8.51 -13.61
CA THR A 192 -12.20 7.52 -14.68
C THR A 192 -10.81 7.73 -15.28
N GLY A 193 -9.98 6.69 -15.20
CA GLY A 193 -8.54 6.78 -15.38
C GLY A 193 -8.00 5.75 -16.35
N TYR A 194 -6.94 6.13 -17.04
CA TYR A 194 -6.31 5.33 -18.07
C TYR A 194 -4.81 5.39 -17.86
N VAL A 195 -4.18 4.26 -17.53
CA VAL A 195 -2.72 4.17 -17.58
C VAL A 195 -2.34 4.14 -19.05
N VAL A 196 -1.61 5.16 -19.51
CA VAL A 196 -1.28 5.35 -20.94
C VAL A 196 0.21 5.13 -21.24
N GLY A 197 1.02 5.04 -20.20
CA GLY A 197 2.43 4.65 -20.32
C GLY A 197 3.09 4.47 -18.96
N TYR A 198 4.04 3.56 -18.87
CA TYR A 198 4.89 3.36 -17.70
C TYR A 198 6.22 2.75 -18.13
N GLY A 199 7.21 2.81 -17.25
CA GLY A 199 8.52 2.22 -17.51
C GLY A 199 9.53 2.55 -16.42
N SER A 200 10.79 2.30 -16.73
CA SER A 200 11.94 2.75 -15.95
C SER A 200 12.86 3.60 -16.81
N TYR A 201 13.62 4.47 -16.17
CA TYR A 201 14.81 5.10 -16.74
C TYR A 201 16.04 4.70 -15.92
N PRO A 202 17.10 4.17 -16.56
CA PRO A 202 17.16 3.80 -17.97
C PRO A 202 16.20 2.66 -18.34
N ASP A 203 15.86 2.55 -19.62
CA ASP A 203 15.03 1.45 -20.14
C ASP A 203 15.83 0.12 -20.09
N GLN A 204 15.25 -0.89 -19.45
CA GLN A 204 15.88 -2.21 -19.32
C GLN A 204 15.85 -3.04 -20.61
N LYS A 205 15.08 -2.62 -21.63
CA LYS A 205 14.91 -3.32 -22.92
C LYS A 205 14.45 -4.78 -22.76
N ARG A 206 13.74 -5.09 -21.67
CA ARG A 206 13.15 -6.40 -21.37
C ARG A 206 11.77 -6.20 -20.74
N PRO A 207 10.81 -7.09 -21.05
CA PRO A 207 9.44 -6.96 -20.56
C PRO A 207 9.30 -7.21 -19.05
N TYR A 208 10.23 -7.98 -18.47
CA TYR A 208 10.15 -8.40 -17.07
C TYR A 208 11.51 -8.24 -16.39
N PHE A 209 11.61 -7.51 -15.28
CA PHE A 209 12.82 -7.29 -14.48
C PHE A 209 12.46 -6.88 -13.05
N THR A 210 13.45 -6.91 -12.17
CA THR A 210 13.40 -6.42 -10.79
C THR A 210 14.45 -5.32 -10.58
N LEU A 211 14.33 -4.53 -9.53
CA LEU A 211 15.33 -3.52 -9.18
C LEU A 211 16.70 -4.16 -8.89
N ARG A 212 16.72 -5.39 -8.33
CA ARG A 212 17.94 -6.11 -7.97
C ARG A 212 18.71 -6.66 -9.17
N ASP A 213 18.02 -7.05 -10.25
CA ASP A 213 18.62 -7.61 -11.47
C ASP A 213 18.65 -6.61 -12.64
N ALA A 214 18.37 -5.33 -12.38
CA ALA A 214 18.44 -4.25 -13.34
C ALA A 214 19.87 -4.13 -13.92
N ARG A 215 19.98 -4.19 -15.24
CA ARG A 215 21.28 -4.17 -15.95
C ARG A 215 21.70 -2.75 -16.34
N GLN A 216 20.73 -1.95 -16.78
CA GLN A 216 20.97 -0.56 -17.17
C GLN A 216 20.60 0.32 -15.98
N THR A 217 21.58 0.96 -15.35
CA THR A 217 21.35 1.76 -14.14
C THR A 217 21.71 3.23 -14.37
N LEU A 218 21.22 4.11 -13.50
CA LEU A 218 21.59 5.52 -13.48
C LEU A 218 23.11 5.71 -13.45
N ALA A 219 23.82 4.90 -12.67
CA ALA A 219 25.29 4.92 -12.61
C ALA A 219 25.95 4.52 -13.94
N THR A 220 25.37 3.58 -14.69
CA THR A 220 25.92 3.17 -16.01
C THR A 220 25.70 4.21 -17.10
N VAL A 221 24.61 4.97 -17.03
CA VAL A 221 24.30 6.01 -18.02
C VAL A 221 25.03 7.32 -17.70
N ALA A 222 25.20 7.65 -16.42
CA ALA A 222 25.92 8.82 -15.95
C ALA A 222 27.33 8.44 -15.46
N GLN A 223 28.16 7.90 -16.36
CA GLN A 223 29.50 7.40 -16.01
C GLN A 223 30.38 8.46 -15.35
N GLY A 224 31.01 8.09 -14.22
CA GLY A 224 31.92 8.97 -13.48
C GLY A 224 31.24 10.05 -12.63
N ILE A 225 29.91 10.05 -12.54
CA ILE A 225 29.14 10.99 -11.73
C ILE A 225 28.69 10.30 -10.44
N GLY A 226 28.76 11.02 -9.31
CA GLY A 226 28.24 10.53 -8.02
C GLY A 226 26.73 10.27 -8.05
N LEU A 227 26.21 9.55 -7.05
CA LEU A 227 24.80 9.13 -6.97
C LEU A 227 23.81 10.29 -7.17
N GLU A 228 24.02 11.40 -6.49
CA GLU A 228 23.15 12.58 -6.60
C GLU A 228 23.13 13.16 -8.02
N GLY A 229 24.30 13.23 -8.66
CA GLY A 229 24.41 13.73 -10.03
C GLY A 229 23.82 12.78 -11.06
N SER A 230 23.92 11.45 -10.85
CA SER A 230 23.30 10.47 -11.74
C SER A 230 21.77 10.50 -11.65
N ILE A 231 21.21 10.72 -10.46
CA ILE A 231 19.78 10.98 -10.26
C ILE A 231 19.36 12.27 -10.98
N TYR A 232 20.11 13.38 -10.78
CA TYR A 232 19.80 14.65 -11.44
C TYR A 232 19.80 14.51 -12.96
N ALA A 233 20.83 13.89 -13.54
CA ALA A 233 20.93 13.65 -14.98
C ALA A 233 19.81 12.75 -15.50
N GLY A 234 19.44 11.71 -14.73
CA GLY A 234 18.31 10.85 -15.07
C GLY A 234 16.97 11.58 -15.06
N LEU A 235 16.73 12.41 -14.05
CA LEU A 235 15.52 13.24 -13.97
C LEU A 235 15.45 14.24 -15.13
N ASP A 236 16.57 14.88 -15.49
CA ASP A 236 16.62 15.81 -16.63
C ASP A 236 16.28 15.10 -17.94
N ALA A 237 16.92 13.95 -18.21
CA ALA A 237 16.67 13.17 -19.42
C ALA A 237 15.22 12.67 -19.50
N LEU A 238 14.70 12.09 -18.41
CA LEU A 238 13.36 11.52 -18.37
C LEU A 238 12.27 12.60 -18.50
N THR A 239 12.43 13.73 -17.79
CA THR A 239 11.45 14.81 -17.87
C THR A 239 11.49 15.52 -19.23
N ARG A 240 12.67 15.66 -19.84
CA ARG A 240 12.78 16.18 -21.21
C ARG A 240 12.04 15.31 -22.22
N ASP A 241 12.15 13.98 -22.14
CA ASP A 241 11.40 13.09 -23.04
C ASP A 241 9.89 13.11 -22.80
N LEU A 242 9.46 13.02 -21.54
CA LEU A 242 8.03 12.86 -21.23
C LEU A 242 7.25 14.18 -21.23
N LEU A 243 7.81 15.26 -20.66
CA LEU A 243 7.10 16.54 -20.51
C LEU A 243 7.13 17.41 -21.77
N ALA A 244 8.12 17.21 -22.66
CA ALA A 244 8.16 17.92 -23.95
C ALA A 244 7.27 17.26 -25.02
N ARG A 245 6.84 16.02 -24.78
CA ARG A 245 6.03 15.24 -25.72
C ARG A 245 4.58 15.73 -25.78
N GLU A 246 4.03 15.74 -26.99
CA GLU A 246 2.60 15.89 -27.23
C GLU A 246 1.92 14.52 -27.22
N TRP A 247 0.78 14.46 -26.53
CA TRP A 247 -0.04 13.27 -26.37
C TRP A 247 -1.33 13.49 -27.14
N HIS A 248 -1.70 12.57 -28.02
CA HIS A 248 -2.86 12.75 -28.88
C HIS A 248 -4.08 12.06 -28.28
N ARG A 249 -5.19 12.80 -28.24
CA ARG A 249 -6.50 12.21 -28.05
C ARG A 249 -6.96 11.52 -29.34
N ASP A 250 -7.89 10.58 -29.19
CA ASP A 250 -8.63 9.93 -30.28
C ASP A 250 -9.25 10.92 -31.31
N ASP A 251 -9.63 12.12 -30.86
CA ASP A 251 -10.11 13.23 -31.70
C ASP A 251 -9.00 13.99 -32.45
N GLY A 252 -7.74 13.59 -32.27
CA GLY A 252 -6.55 14.20 -32.86
C GLY A 252 -6.02 15.42 -32.10
N ALA A 253 -6.73 15.91 -31.08
CA ALA A 253 -6.27 17.06 -30.32
C ALA A 253 -5.05 16.72 -29.45
N ALA A 254 -4.06 17.61 -29.47
CA ALA A 254 -2.87 17.47 -28.65
C ALA A 254 -3.12 17.88 -27.20
N MET A 255 -2.59 17.09 -26.28
CA MET A 255 -2.59 17.31 -24.84
C MET A 255 -1.17 17.19 -24.30
N ARG A 256 -0.89 17.84 -23.17
CA ARG A 256 0.40 17.75 -22.47
C ARG A 256 0.20 17.42 -21.00
N ILE A 257 1.25 16.88 -20.39
CA ILE A 257 1.26 16.56 -18.95
C ILE A 257 1.10 17.88 -18.17
N GLY A 258 0.03 17.97 -17.38
CA GLY A 258 -0.29 19.19 -16.62
C GLY A 258 0.25 19.20 -15.19
N ARG A 259 0.69 18.04 -14.68
CA ARG A 259 1.33 17.91 -13.37
C ARG A 259 2.28 16.72 -13.34
N CYS A 260 3.48 16.94 -12.83
CA CYS A 260 4.45 15.89 -12.57
C CYS A 260 4.87 15.92 -11.10
N LEU A 261 4.68 14.82 -10.39
CA LEU A 261 5.16 14.64 -9.03
C LEU A 261 6.40 13.75 -9.05
N ILE A 262 7.38 14.07 -8.21
CA ILE A 262 8.61 13.29 -8.06
C ILE A 262 8.72 12.86 -6.61
N ASP A 263 8.91 11.57 -6.35
CA ASP A 263 9.11 11.09 -4.99
C ASP A 263 10.39 11.67 -4.39
N ALA A 264 10.27 12.17 -3.17
CA ALA A 264 11.38 12.72 -2.39
C ALA A 264 11.47 12.09 -1.00
N ASN A 265 10.81 10.94 -0.78
CA ASN A 265 10.81 10.23 0.50
C ASN A 265 12.14 9.52 0.78
N TRP A 266 12.88 9.13 -0.26
CA TRP A 266 14.19 8.51 -0.08
C TRP A 266 15.24 9.56 0.32
N GLY A 267 15.72 9.48 1.56
CA GLY A 267 16.57 10.53 2.17
C GLY A 267 17.85 10.86 1.39
N HIS A 268 18.40 9.91 0.63
CA HIS A 268 19.58 10.15 -0.22
C HIS A 268 19.29 10.93 -1.51
N SER A 269 18.03 11.06 -1.91
CA SER A 269 17.61 11.80 -3.12
C SER A 269 16.80 13.06 -2.82
N THR A 270 16.33 13.27 -1.59
CA THR A 270 15.43 14.39 -1.22
C THR A 270 15.96 15.75 -1.66
N ASP A 271 17.21 16.07 -1.32
CA ASP A 271 17.80 17.39 -1.63
C ASP A 271 18.01 17.58 -3.13
N VAL A 272 18.39 16.51 -3.85
CA VAL A 272 18.57 16.50 -5.31
C VAL A 272 17.24 16.72 -6.01
N VAL A 273 16.18 16.04 -5.59
CA VAL A 273 14.83 16.20 -6.15
C VAL A 273 14.33 17.63 -5.92
N TYR A 274 14.58 18.19 -4.73
CA TYR A 274 14.21 19.57 -4.40
C TYR A 274 14.96 20.58 -5.27
N GLN A 275 16.27 20.39 -5.44
CA GLN A 275 17.10 21.20 -6.31
C GLN A 275 16.61 21.11 -7.77
N PHE A 276 16.37 19.89 -8.26
CA PHE A 276 15.94 19.63 -9.63
C PHE A 276 14.60 20.29 -9.95
N CYS A 277 13.58 20.08 -9.11
CA CYS A 277 12.27 20.70 -9.28
C CYS A 277 12.33 22.23 -9.32
N ARG A 278 13.28 22.85 -8.61
CA ARG A 278 13.48 24.30 -8.60
C ARG A 278 14.22 24.81 -9.84
N GLN A 279 15.21 24.07 -10.33
CA GLN A 279 16.12 24.51 -11.39
C GLN A 279 15.70 24.08 -12.80
N SER A 280 14.85 23.05 -12.91
CA SER A 280 14.39 22.52 -14.19
C SER A 280 13.62 23.56 -15.01
N VAL A 281 13.77 23.49 -16.33
CA VAL A 281 12.97 24.26 -17.30
C VAL A 281 11.47 23.96 -17.17
N HIS A 282 11.11 22.83 -16.57
CA HIS A 282 9.73 22.40 -16.34
C HIS A 282 9.23 22.71 -14.91
N SER A 283 9.93 23.56 -14.14
CA SER A 283 9.62 23.85 -12.72
C SER A 283 8.17 24.24 -12.42
N GLY A 284 7.43 24.82 -13.37
CA GLY A 284 5.98 25.10 -13.20
C GLY A 284 5.08 23.85 -13.11
N LEU A 285 5.54 22.72 -13.65
CA LEU A 285 4.84 21.44 -13.67
C LEU A 285 5.30 20.51 -12.54
N LEU A 286 6.58 20.57 -12.18
CA LEU A 286 7.22 19.69 -11.20
C LEU A 286 6.89 20.06 -9.76
N ILE A 287 6.51 19.09 -8.93
CA ILE A 287 6.36 19.28 -7.48
C ILE A 287 6.98 18.07 -6.76
N PRO A 288 7.97 18.26 -5.86
CA PRO A 288 8.43 17.19 -4.99
C PRO A 288 7.30 16.67 -4.11
N SER A 289 7.26 15.36 -3.88
CA SER A 289 6.18 14.72 -3.15
C SER A 289 6.69 13.86 -1.99
N HIS A 290 5.89 13.79 -0.93
CA HIS A 290 6.15 12.99 0.25
C HIS A 290 4.92 12.16 0.62
N GLY A 291 5.01 10.85 0.45
CA GLY A 291 4.01 9.92 0.97
C GLY A 291 4.15 9.78 2.50
N ARG A 292 3.06 9.98 3.25
CA ARG A 292 3.06 9.79 4.71
C ARG A 292 2.15 8.65 5.10
N PHE A 293 2.70 7.74 5.90
CA PHE A 293 1.92 6.73 6.59
C PHE A 293 1.00 7.40 7.61
N VAL A 294 -0.31 7.24 7.43
CA VAL A 294 -1.33 7.68 8.38
C VAL A 294 -2.04 6.43 8.90
N GLY A 295 -1.48 5.85 9.96
CA GLY A 295 -2.10 4.71 10.65
C GLY A 295 -3.19 5.15 11.61
N ALA A 296 -3.88 4.22 12.27
CA ALA A 296 -5.03 4.52 13.14
C ALA A 296 -4.71 5.50 14.30
N SER A 297 -3.45 5.54 14.74
CA SER A 297 -2.94 6.44 15.80
C SER A 297 -2.55 7.86 15.32
N SER A 298 -2.40 8.06 14.01
CA SER A 298 -2.02 9.35 13.41
C SER A 298 -3.20 10.33 13.35
N VAL A 299 -2.93 11.61 13.08
CA VAL A 299 -3.99 12.59 12.81
C VAL A 299 -4.31 12.56 11.31
N PRO A 300 -5.57 12.37 10.89
CA PRO A 300 -5.94 12.44 9.48
C PRO A 300 -5.63 13.81 8.86
N PHE A 301 -5.28 13.84 7.56
CA PHE A 301 -5.04 15.11 6.85
C PHE A 301 -6.23 16.08 6.91
N ALA A 302 -7.46 15.57 6.97
CA ALA A 302 -8.68 16.36 7.13
C ALA A 302 -8.76 17.16 8.44
N GLU A 303 -8.12 16.67 9.50
CA GLU A 303 -8.16 17.26 10.85
C GLU A 303 -7.03 18.28 11.10
N TYR A 304 -6.07 18.42 10.18
CA TYR A 304 -5.00 19.41 10.33
C TYR A 304 -5.55 20.83 10.28
N LYS A 305 -5.21 21.63 11.30
CA LYS A 305 -5.50 23.07 11.33
C LYS A 305 -4.79 23.78 10.17
N ARG A 306 -5.58 24.33 9.25
CA ARG A 306 -5.10 25.09 8.08
C ARG A 306 -4.37 26.35 8.55
N LYS A 307 -3.11 26.53 8.15
CA LYS A 307 -2.36 27.77 8.36
C LYS A 307 -2.46 28.67 7.12
N PRO A 308 -2.35 30.00 7.27
CA PRO A 308 -2.30 30.90 6.11
C PRO A 308 -1.19 30.49 5.13
N GLY A 309 -1.57 30.32 3.85
CA GLY A 309 -0.68 29.88 2.78
C GLY A 309 -0.60 28.37 2.55
N ASP A 310 -1.20 27.54 3.43
CA ASP A 310 -1.36 26.11 3.16
C ASP A 310 -2.35 25.90 2.01
N ARG A 311 -2.02 25.01 1.07
CA ARG A 311 -3.03 24.42 0.18
C ARG A 311 -3.39 23.05 0.70
N VAL A 312 -4.68 22.76 0.81
CA VAL A 312 -5.18 21.45 1.24
C VAL A 312 -6.18 20.98 0.18
N GLY A 313 -6.10 19.72 -0.18
CA GLY A 313 -7.06 19.06 -1.05
C GLY A 313 -7.47 17.70 -0.49
N HIS A 314 -7.89 16.80 -1.36
CA HIS A 314 -8.42 15.51 -0.98
C HIS A 314 -7.29 14.58 -0.49
N ASN A 315 -7.14 14.42 0.84
CA ASN A 315 -6.07 13.61 1.44
C ASN A 315 -4.64 13.96 0.97
N TRP A 316 -4.42 15.23 0.60
CA TRP A 316 -3.11 15.81 0.32
C TRP A 316 -3.06 17.27 0.78
N ARG A 317 -1.86 17.78 1.05
CA ARG A 317 -1.60 19.18 1.36
C ARG A 317 -0.25 19.65 0.85
N ILE A 318 -0.12 20.95 0.65
CA ILE A 318 1.13 21.66 0.42
C ILE A 318 1.26 22.67 1.56
N PRO A 319 2.10 22.39 2.57
CA PRO A 319 2.27 23.30 3.69
C PRO A 319 2.90 24.62 3.21
N ASN A 320 2.57 25.71 3.89
CA ASN A 320 3.26 26.96 3.70
C ASN A 320 4.70 26.84 4.20
N VAL A 321 5.60 27.36 3.39
CA VAL A 321 7.02 27.09 3.47
C VAL A 321 7.66 28.28 4.20
N ARG A 322 8.05 28.12 5.48
CA ARG A 322 8.72 29.17 6.27
C ARG A 322 10.23 28.90 6.35
N GLY A 323 11.06 29.85 5.87
CA GLY A 323 12.52 29.83 6.00
C GLY A 323 13.29 29.86 4.67
N LYS A 324 14.60 30.18 4.72
CA LYS A 324 15.47 30.40 3.54
C LYS A 324 15.77 29.14 2.69
N ARG A 325 15.40 27.93 3.14
CA ARG A 325 15.74 26.65 2.50
C ARG A 325 14.55 25.76 2.16
N ALA A 326 13.33 26.19 2.48
CA ALA A 326 12.21 25.29 2.39
C ALA A 326 11.63 25.32 0.96
N VAL A 327 11.49 24.15 0.34
CA VAL A 327 10.94 23.97 -1.02
C VAL A 327 9.48 23.54 -0.89
N ARG A 328 8.64 24.10 -1.75
CA ARG A 328 7.22 23.75 -1.83
C ARG A 328 7.09 22.31 -2.31
N HIS A 329 6.57 21.44 -1.45
CA HIS A 329 6.37 20.02 -1.72
C HIS A 329 4.94 19.62 -1.35
N VAL A 330 4.42 18.58 -1.99
CA VAL A 330 3.14 17.97 -1.62
C VAL A 330 3.37 16.86 -0.62
N VAL A 331 2.46 16.74 0.34
CA VAL A 331 2.40 15.64 1.30
C VAL A 331 1.03 14.99 1.18
N TYR A 332 0.96 13.67 1.04
CA TYR A 332 -0.30 12.94 0.88
C TYR A 332 -0.34 11.69 1.75
N ASP A 333 -1.57 11.21 2.01
CA ASP A 333 -1.83 10.01 2.79
C ASP A 333 -1.67 8.76 1.91
N THR A 334 -0.57 8.02 2.09
CA THR A 334 -0.27 6.85 1.24
C THR A 334 -1.29 5.72 1.41
N ASN A 335 -1.77 5.50 2.63
CA ASN A 335 -2.73 4.44 2.92
C ASN A 335 -4.07 4.72 2.23
N TYR A 336 -4.57 5.94 2.37
CA TYR A 336 -5.80 6.37 1.71
C TYR A 336 -5.71 6.21 0.19
N TRP A 337 -4.64 6.74 -0.41
CA TRP A 337 -4.51 6.75 -1.86
C TRP A 337 -4.25 5.36 -2.46
N LYS A 338 -3.61 4.44 -1.72
CA LYS A 338 -3.49 3.03 -2.12
C LYS A 338 -4.86 2.35 -2.14
N SER A 339 -5.66 2.50 -1.07
CA SER A 339 -7.04 1.98 -1.06
C SER A 339 -7.89 2.63 -2.16
N PHE A 340 -7.72 3.93 -2.40
CA PHE A 340 -8.45 4.65 -3.45
C PHE A 340 -8.17 4.07 -4.85
N VAL A 341 -6.89 3.94 -5.23
CA VAL A 341 -6.50 3.42 -6.54
C VAL A 341 -6.98 1.98 -6.72
N GLN A 342 -6.85 1.14 -5.70
CA GLN A 342 -7.29 -0.25 -5.75
C GLN A 342 -8.81 -0.35 -5.93
N ALA A 343 -9.57 0.53 -5.27
CA ALA A 343 -11.00 0.64 -5.52
C ALA A 343 -11.33 1.05 -6.96
N ARG A 344 -10.51 1.89 -7.63
CA ARG A 344 -10.72 2.23 -9.05
C ARG A 344 -10.36 1.08 -9.99
N LEU A 345 -9.34 0.29 -9.66
CA LEU A 345 -9.00 -0.93 -10.41
C LEU A 345 -10.12 -1.97 -10.32
N ALA A 346 -10.78 -2.09 -9.16
CA ALA A 346 -11.90 -3.02 -8.95
C ALA A 346 -13.19 -2.63 -9.71
N VAL A 347 -13.42 -1.35 -10.01
CA VAL A 347 -14.61 -0.89 -10.78
C VAL A 347 -14.57 -1.47 -12.19
N ALA A 348 -15.68 -2.03 -12.69
CA ALA A 348 -15.74 -2.66 -14.00
C ALA A 348 -15.41 -1.71 -15.16
N LEU A 349 -14.91 -2.25 -16.28
CA LEU A 349 -14.65 -1.45 -17.47
C LEU A 349 -15.97 -0.84 -17.97
N GLY A 350 -15.95 0.46 -18.28
CA GLY A 350 -17.12 1.24 -18.70
C GLY A 350 -17.89 1.90 -17.55
N ASP A 351 -17.68 1.47 -16.31
CA ASP A 351 -18.26 2.13 -15.15
C ASP A 351 -17.45 3.37 -14.75
N ARG A 352 -18.18 4.34 -14.20
CA ARG A 352 -17.63 5.61 -13.75
C ARG A 352 -16.57 5.43 -12.67
N GLY A 353 -15.41 6.06 -12.87
CA GLY A 353 -14.28 5.97 -11.96
C GLY A 353 -13.52 4.64 -12.06
N CYS A 354 -13.66 3.92 -13.17
CA CYS A 354 -12.80 2.79 -13.52
C CYS A 354 -11.36 3.26 -13.80
N LEU A 355 -10.37 2.45 -13.42
CA LEU A 355 -8.98 2.61 -13.85
C LEU A 355 -8.56 1.43 -14.73
N SER A 356 -8.16 1.68 -15.98
CA SER A 356 -7.77 0.63 -16.95
C SER A 356 -6.34 0.79 -17.47
N LEU A 357 -5.82 -0.26 -18.11
CA LEU A 357 -4.52 -0.29 -18.77
C LEU A 357 -4.67 -0.17 -20.29
N TYR A 358 -3.68 0.42 -20.97
CA TYR A 358 -3.64 0.49 -22.44
C TYR A 358 -3.44 -0.90 -23.07
N GLY A 359 -3.80 -1.05 -24.34
CA GLY A 359 -3.54 -2.25 -25.16
C GLY A 359 -4.58 -3.33 -25.01
N ASP A 360 -4.27 -4.52 -25.48
CA ASP A 360 -5.13 -5.72 -25.51
C ASP A 360 -4.43 -6.98 -24.95
N GLU A 361 -3.10 -6.95 -24.84
CA GLU A 361 -2.28 -8.06 -24.32
C GLU A 361 -2.03 -7.97 -22.81
N ALA A 362 -2.63 -8.88 -22.02
CA ALA A 362 -2.43 -8.93 -20.57
C ALA A 362 -0.97 -9.19 -20.17
N ASP A 363 -0.24 -10.05 -20.91
CA ASP A 363 1.15 -10.42 -20.60
C ASP A 363 2.10 -9.21 -20.55
N ARG A 364 1.82 -8.17 -21.33
CA ARG A 364 2.56 -6.91 -21.33
C ARG A 364 2.51 -6.19 -19.98
N HIS A 365 1.41 -6.37 -19.25
CA HIS A 365 1.15 -5.71 -17.98
C HIS A 365 1.47 -6.57 -16.77
N ARG A 366 1.94 -7.80 -16.97
CA ARG A 366 2.23 -8.74 -15.88
C ARG A 366 3.14 -8.15 -14.80
N LEU A 367 4.30 -7.60 -15.18
CA LEU A 367 5.21 -6.99 -14.21
C LEU A 367 4.59 -5.77 -13.51
N LEU A 368 3.85 -4.93 -14.25
CA LEU A 368 3.14 -3.80 -13.65
C LEU A 368 2.15 -4.30 -12.59
N ALA A 369 1.32 -5.28 -12.92
CA ALA A 369 0.31 -5.82 -12.02
C ALA A 369 0.93 -6.49 -10.78
N GLU A 370 2.09 -7.12 -10.91
CA GLU A 370 2.85 -7.64 -9.78
C GLU A 370 3.30 -6.53 -8.83
N HIS A 371 3.76 -5.37 -9.35
CA HIS A 371 4.08 -4.20 -8.52
C HIS A 371 2.82 -3.59 -7.87
N LEU A 372 1.70 -3.51 -8.60
CA LEU A 372 0.43 -3.01 -8.06
C LEU A 372 -0.16 -3.91 -6.95
N THR A 373 0.26 -5.17 -6.89
CA THR A 373 -0.16 -6.15 -5.87
C THR A 373 0.98 -6.56 -4.92
N ALA A 374 2.10 -5.81 -4.92
CA ALA A 374 3.25 -6.05 -4.05
C ALA A 374 2.97 -5.71 -2.58
N GLU A 375 1.85 -5.03 -2.31
CA GLU A 375 1.39 -4.72 -0.97
C GLU A 375 0.02 -5.35 -0.72
N TYR A 376 -0.32 -5.50 0.56
CA TYR A 376 -1.62 -5.96 1.01
C TYR A 376 -2.16 -5.04 2.09
N ARG A 377 -3.48 -5.05 2.23
CA ARG A 377 -4.23 -4.18 3.11
C ARG A 377 -4.64 -4.92 4.37
N ILE A 378 -4.40 -4.29 5.52
CA ILE A 378 -4.85 -4.76 6.83
C ILE A 378 -5.74 -3.67 7.43
N LYS A 379 -6.93 -4.04 7.92
CA LYS A 379 -7.80 -3.10 8.63
C LYS A 379 -7.32 -2.98 10.08
N THR A 380 -6.85 -1.80 10.46
CA THR A 380 -6.43 -1.52 11.83
C THR A 380 -7.43 -0.57 12.49
N GLN A 381 -7.89 -0.92 13.68
CA GLN A 381 -8.75 -0.04 14.50
C GLN A 381 -7.93 0.71 15.54
N GLY A 382 -8.21 1.99 15.72
CA GLY A 382 -7.58 2.80 16.76
C GLY A 382 -8.25 4.16 16.91
N ARG A 383 -8.36 4.66 18.15
CA ARG A 383 -9.02 5.95 18.48
C ARG A 383 -10.45 6.07 17.90
N GLY A 384 -11.21 4.98 17.87
CA GLY A 384 -12.59 4.95 17.38
C GLY A 384 -12.73 5.04 15.85
N ARG A 385 -11.65 4.88 15.08
CA ARG A 385 -11.67 4.80 13.61
C ARG A 385 -11.05 3.51 13.11
N THR A 386 -11.56 3.02 11.99
CA THR A 386 -10.95 1.92 11.21
C THR A 386 -10.19 2.55 10.05
N VAL A 387 -8.93 2.17 9.88
CA VAL A 387 -8.06 2.64 8.80
C VAL A 387 -7.48 1.45 8.08
N ASP A 388 -7.42 1.54 6.76
CA ASP A 388 -6.70 0.59 5.93
C ASP A 388 -5.20 0.88 6.01
N GLU A 389 -4.41 -0.02 6.61
CA GLU A 389 -2.96 0.06 6.65
C GLU A 389 -2.37 -0.87 5.58
N TRP A 390 -1.54 -0.31 4.70
CA TRP A 390 -0.89 -1.05 3.62
C TRP A 390 0.50 -1.51 4.05
N LYS A 391 0.79 -2.80 3.84
CA LYS A 391 2.08 -3.42 4.16
C LYS A 391 2.65 -4.14 2.95
N HIS A 392 3.97 -4.15 2.87
CA HIS A 392 4.70 -4.89 1.84
C HIS A 392 4.56 -6.40 2.04
N ARG A 393 4.31 -7.12 0.94
CA ARG A 393 4.28 -8.58 0.94
C ARG A 393 5.72 -9.11 1.06
N PRO A 394 6.00 -10.11 1.91
CA PRO A 394 7.36 -10.64 2.04
C PRO A 394 7.92 -11.34 0.78
N ASP A 395 7.04 -11.89 -0.05
CA ASP A 395 7.35 -12.65 -1.28
C ASP A 395 7.54 -11.78 -2.52
N LYS A 396 7.15 -10.50 -2.45
CA LYS A 396 7.31 -9.52 -3.51
C LYS A 396 8.26 -8.43 -3.02
N PHE A 397 9.01 -7.80 -3.91
CA PHE A 397 10.06 -6.84 -3.51
C PHE A 397 9.88 -5.44 -4.07
N ASP A 398 9.31 -5.33 -5.27
CA ASP A 398 9.23 -4.05 -5.97
C ASP A 398 7.77 -3.57 -6.04
N ASN A 399 7.49 -2.41 -5.44
CA ASN A 399 6.17 -1.77 -5.42
C ASN A 399 6.19 -0.41 -6.17
N HIS A 400 7.29 -0.05 -6.83
CA HIS A 400 7.54 1.31 -7.31
C HIS A 400 6.48 1.87 -8.28
N TRP A 401 5.87 1.02 -9.12
CA TRP A 401 4.78 1.46 -9.99
C TRP A 401 3.44 1.61 -9.26
N LEU A 402 3.23 0.95 -8.11
CA LEU A 402 2.10 1.25 -7.23
C LEU A 402 2.23 2.66 -6.69
N ASP A 403 3.42 3.02 -6.19
CA ASP A 403 3.69 4.38 -5.70
C ASP A 403 3.57 5.41 -6.84
N CYS A 404 4.02 5.07 -8.06
CA CYS A 404 3.79 5.93 -9.24
C CYS A 404 2.31 6.14 -9.56
N LEU A 405 1.51 5.06 -9.56
CA LEU A 405 0.09 5.16 -9.88
C LEU A 405 -0.68 5.95 -8.82
N VAL A 406 -0.38 5.71 -7.54
CA VAL A 406 -0.87 6.49 -6.40
C VAL A 406 -0.56 7.96 -6.57
N GLY A 407 0.69 8.28 -6.89
CA GLY A 407 1.11 9.65 -7.09
C GLY A 407 0.48 10.33 -8.32
N CYS A 408 0.24 9.60 -9.41
CA CYS A 408 -0.53 10.08 -10.55
C CYS A 408 -1.97 10.45 -10.17
N ALA A 409 -2.63 9.66 -9.31
CA ALA A 409 -3.97 9.95 -8.82
C ALA A 409 -3.99 11.17 -7.89
N VAL A 410 -2.99 11.32 -7.01
CA VAL A 410 -2.81 12.54 -6.20
C VAL A 410 -2.65 13.76 -7.09
N ALA A 411 -1.80 13.67 -8.12
CA ALA A 411 -1.58 14.74 -9.09
C ALA A 411 -2.88 15.13 -9.81
N ALA A 412 -3.74 14.15 -10.15
CA ALA A 412 -5.02 14.39 -10.81
C ALA A 412 -5.99 15.14 -9.87
N SER A 413 -6.02 14.76 -8.59
CA SER A 413 -6.76 15.51 -7.56
C SER A 413 -6.28 16.95 -7.42
N MET A 414 -4.95 17.18 -7.48
CA MET A 414 -4.37 18.52 -7.43
C MET A 414 -4.77 19.40 -8.62
N GLN A 415 -5.14 18.78 -9.75
CA GLN A 415 -5.62 19.46 -10.95
C GLN A 415 -7.15 19.70 -10.94
N GLY A 416 -7.89 19.10 -10.00
CA GLY A 416 -9.32 19.34 -9.82
C GLY A 416 -10.22 18.12 -9.97
N THR A 417 -9.64 16.95 -10.27
CA THR A 417 -10.38 15.68 -10.39
C THR A 417 -11.05 15.32 -9.07
N SER A 418 -12.32 14.91 -9.12
CA SER A 418 -13.15 14.59 -7.95
C SER A 418 -14.18 13.50 -8.24
N LEU A 419 -14.25 12.45 -7.40
CA LEU A 419 -15.29 11.43 -7.50
C LEU A 419 -16.69 12.00 -7.18
N LEU A 420 -16.75 13.07 -6.40
CA LEU A 420 -18.02 13.70 -6.03
C LEU A 420 -18.57 14.40 -7.27
N THR A 421 -19.81 14.07 -7.66
CA THR A 421 -20.69 14.99 -8.40
C THR A 421 -21.00 16.19 -7.51
N THR A 422 -19.99 16.96 -7.16
CA THR A 422 -20.20 18.33 -6.75
C THR A 422 -20.73 19.03 -7.99
N GLU A 423 -22.03 19.31 -8.00
CA GLU A 423 -22.53 20.52 -8.65
C GLU A 423 -21.46 21.59 -8.45
N LYS A 424 -20.86 22.07 -9.55
CA LYS A 424 -19.91 23.17 -9.49
C LYS A 424 -20.51 24.20 -8.53
N PRO A 425 -19.83 24.59 -7.44
CA PRO A 425 -20.40 25.58 -6.54
C PRO A 425 -20.77 26.77 -7.41
N ALA A 426 -22.07 27.07 -7.48
CA ALA A 426 -22.58 28.16 -8.30
C ALA A 426 -21.68 29.36 -8.01
N ARG A 427 -21.11 29.98 -9.06
CA ARG A 427 -20.33 31.22 -8.91
C ARG A 427 -21.14 32.09 -7.97
N LYS A 428 -20.64 32.35 -6.75
CA LYS A 428 -21.27 33.30 -5.85
C LYS A 428 -21.32 34.60 -6.63
N GLN A 429 -22.49 34.91 -7.19
CA GLN A 429 -22.72 36.21 -7.77
C GLN A 429 -22.37 37.20 -6.66
N PRO A 430 -21.56 38.23 -6.94
CA PRO A 430 -21.27 39.23 -5.93
C PRO A 430 -22.63 39.72 -5.42
N ALA A 431 -22.85 39.59 -4.10
CA ALA A 431 -24.08 40.05 -3.48
C ALA A 431 -24.18 41.55 -3.77
N LEU A 432 -25.07 41.93 -4.69
CA LEU A 432 -25.37 43.32 -4.99
C LEU A 432 -25.73 44.00 -3.68
N LYS A 433 -25.00 45.07 -3.34
CA LYS A 433 -25.31 45.83 -2.12
C LYS A 433 -26.72 46.39 -2.27
N LEU A 434 -27.46 46.50 -1.15
CA LEU A 434 -28.82 47.06 -1.14
C LEU A 434 -28.87 48.46 -1.80
N SER A 435 -27.75 49.20 -1.76
CA SER A 435 -27.55 50.48 -2.45
C SER A 435 -27.57 50.37 -3.98
N GLU A 436 -27.02 49.31 -4.56
CA GLU A 436 -26.99 49.09 -6.02
C GLU A 436 -28.36 48.62 -6.53
N LEU A 437 -29.05 47.78 -5.77
CA LEU A 437 -30.45 47.39 -6.05
C LEU A 437 -31.41 48.58 -6.03
N ARG A 438 -31.24 49.52 -5.09
CA ARG A 438 -32.04 50.76 -5.03
C ARG A 438 -31.72 51.71 -6.19
N ARG A 439 -30.45 51.78 -6.63
CA ARG A 439 -30.05 52.59 -7.80
C ARG A 439 -30.66 52.04 -9.10
N LEU A 440 -30.58 50.73 -9.31
CA LEU A 440 -31.15 50.04 -10.46
C LEU A 440 -32.68 50.19 -10.56
N LYS A 441 -33.40 50.15 -9.43
CA LYS A 441 -34.85 50.41 -9.39
C LYS A 441 -35.20 51.86 -9.75
N ARG A 442 -34.39 52.83 -9.33
CA ARG A 442 -34.57 54.25 -9.67
C ARG A 442 -34.32 54.51 -11.16
N ASP A 443 -33.28 53.90 -11.73
CA ASP A 443 -32.94 54.03 -13.14
C ASP A 443 -33.98 53.35 -14.06
N GLN A 444 -34.61 52.25 -13.60
CA GLN A 444 -35.75 51.63 -14.31
C GLN A 444 -37.03 52.48 -14.25
N GLN A 445 -37.32 53.12 -13.11
CA GLN A 445 -38.48 54.02 -13.01
C GLN A 445 -38.31 55.32 -13.82
N GLY A 446 -37.09 55.83 -13.97
CA GLY A 446 -36.81 56.99 -14.84
C GLY A 446 -36.88 56.70 -16.34
N ARG A 447 -36.74 55.44 -16.76
CA ARG A 447 -36.84 55.01 -18.18
C ARG A 447 -38.26 54.66 -18.64
N MET A 448 -39.24 54.59 -17.74
CA MET A 448 -40.66 54.39 -18.08
C MET A 448 -41.47 55.69 -18.17
N GLN A 449 -40.83 56.86 -18.03
CA GLN A 449 -41.49 58.17 -18.12
C GLN A 449 -41.04 59.02 -19.32
N TRP A 450 -40.60 58.38 -20.41
CA TRP A 450 -40.43 59.02 -21.71
C TRP A 450 -41.18 58.26 -22.79
#